data_AF-A0A535RDE4-F1
#
_entry.id   AF-A0A535RDE4-F1
#
_cell.length_a   1.000
_cell.length_b   1.000
_cell.length_c   1.000
_cell.angle_alpha   90.00
_cell.angle_beta   90.00
_cell.angle_gamma   90.00
#
_symmetry.space_group_name_H-M   'P 1'
#
loop_
_entity.id
_entity.type
_entity.pdbx_description
1 polymer ?
#
loop_
_entity_poly.entity_id
_entity_poly.type
_entity_poly.pdbx_seq_one_letter_code
_entity_poly.pdbx_strand_id
1 'polypeptide(L)' 'MPITTEDTVRWINQVALVLHENREFLTQLDSPIGDADHGINMDRGFKAVLEKLPAVAAMDIG' A
#
# COMPACT_ATOMS: atom_id res chain seq x y z
N MET A 1 8.96 16.49 -16.07
CA MET A 1 9.39 16.55 -14.66
C MET A 1 9.86 15.16 -14.26
N PRO A 2 11.04 15.01 -13.65
CA PRO A 2 11.47 13.73 -13.10
C PRO A 2 10.60 13.36 -11.88
N ILE A 3 10.40 12.07 -11.65
CA ILE A 3 9.79 11.55 -10.41
C ILE A 3 10.89 11.60 -9.33
N THR A 4 10.56 12.16 -8.17
CA THR A 4 11.49 12.29 -7.05
C THR A 4 11.26 11.23 -5.97
N THR A 5 12.21 11.06 -5.05
CA THR A 5 12.01 10.26 -3.82
C THR A 5 10.79 10.72 -3.03
N GLU A 6 10.56 12.04 -2.94
CA GLU A 6 9.40 12.61 -2.24
C GLU A 6 8.09 12.24 -2.94
N ASP A 7 8.06 12.23 -4.27
CA ASP A 7 6.89 11.77 -5.03
C ASP A 7 6.58 10.30 -4.75
N THR A 8 7.60 9.45 -4.66
CA THR A 8 7.47 8.02 -4.35
C THR A 8 6.98 7.79 -2.91
N VAL A 9 7.53 8.52 -1.93
CA VAL A 9 7.07 8.46 -0.53
C VAL A 9 5.61 8.90 -0.44
N ARG A 10 5.23 9.99 -1.12
CA ARG A 10 3.84 10.45 -1.19
C ARG A 10 2.94 9.38 -1.81
N TRP A 11 3.38 8.75 -2.90
CA TRP A 11 2.63 7.69 -3.58
C TRP A 11 2.41 6.48 -2.66
N ILE A 12 3.43 5.99 -1.95
CA ILE A 12 3.29 4.85 -1.02
C ILE A 12 2.24 5.15 0.06
N ASN A 13 2.26 6.36 0.63
CA ASN A 13 1.26 6.78 1.62
C ASN A 13 -0.15 6.77 1.04
N GLN A 14 -0.33 7.28 -0.19
CA GLN A 14 -1.64 7.30 -0.85
C GLN A 14 -2.14 5.90 -1.18
N VAL A 15 -1.27 5.00 -1.66
CA VAL A 15 -1.65 3.60 -1.93
C VAL A 15 -2.08 2.91 -0.63
N ALA A 16 -1.35 3.10 0.47
CA ALA A 16 -1.74 2.54 1.77
C ALA A 16 -3.13 3.01 2.21
N LEU A 17 -3.43 4.30 2.05
CA LEU A 17 -4.74 4.87 2.35
C LEU A 17 -5.85 4.24 1.50
N VAL A 18 -5.66 4.20 0.17
CA VAL A 18 -6.66 3.62 -0.75
C VAL A 18 -6.90 2.14 -0.46
N LEU A 19 -5.85 1.36 -0.20
CA LEU A 19 -5.97 -0.06 0.14
C LEU A 19 -6.70 -0.26 1.47
N HIS A 20 -6.46 0.60 2.46
CA HIS A 20 -7.16 0.55 3.73
C HIS A 20 -8.66 0.84 3.56
N GLU A 21 -9.00 1.92 2.86
CA GLU A 21 -10.39 2.33 2.61
C GLU A 21 -11.16 1.29 1.79
N ASN A 22 -10.49 0.62 0.85
CA ASN A 22 -11.11 -0.36 -0.05
C ASN A 22 -10.90 -1.81 0.40
N ARG A 23 -10.40 -2.04 1.63
CA ARG A 23 -10.08 -3.39 2.14
C ARG A 23 -11.23 -4.37 1.96
N GLU A 24 -12.44 -3.99 2.38
CA GLU A 24 -13.61 -4.87 2.33
C GLU A 24 -14.05 -5.13 0.89
N PHE A 25 -14.00 -4.11 0.04
CA PHE A 25 -14.29 -4.23 -1.38
C PHE A 25 -13.32 -5.20 -2.08
N LEU A 26 -12.02 -5.09 -1.81
CA LEU A 26 -11.00 -5.98 -2.35
C LEU A 26 -11.18 -7.43 -1.89
N THR A 27 -11.50 -7.65 -0.61
CA THR A 27 -11.87 -8.98 -0.09
C THR A 27 -13.13 -9.53 -0.76
N GLN A 28 -14.14 -8.69 -1.00
CA GLN A 28 -15.37 -9.10 -1.67
C GLN A 28 -15.13 -9.48 -3.14
N LEU A 29 -14.29 -8.73 -3.85
CA LEU A 29 -13.91 -9.03 -5.24
C LEU A 29 -13.15 -10.35 -5.35
N ASP A 30 -12.32 -10.66 -4.35
CA ASP A 30 -11.52 -11.88 -4.29
C ASP A 30 -12.35 -13.11 -3.92
N SER A 31 -13.37 -12.97 -3.07
CA SER A 31 -14.22 -14.07 -2.62
C SER A 31 -14.80 -15.00 -3.72
N PRO A 32 -15.34 -14.51 -4.86
CA PRO A 32 -15.90 -15.40 -5.88
C PRO A 32 -14.86 -16.16 -6.71
N ILE A 33 -13.59 -15.74 -6.71
CA ILE A 33 -12.54 -16.28 -7.61
C ILE A 33 -11.22 -16.63 -6.91
N GLY A 34 -11.16 -16.47 -5.58
CA GLY A 34 -9.99 -16.65 -4.72
C GLY A 34 -10.41 -17.11 -3.34
N ASP A 35 -9.64 -16.74 -2.30
CA ASP A 35 -9.82 -17.20 -0.93
C ASP A 35 -10.34 -16.11 0.04
N ALA A 36 -10.75 -14.96 -0.50
CA ALA A 36 -11.33 -13.84 0.22
C ALA A 36 -10.37 -13.20 1.22
N ASP A 37 -9.07 -13.21 0.94
CA ASP A 37 -8.06 -12.65 1.84
C ASP A 37 -7.33 -11.43 1.25
N HIS A 38 -7.53 -11.13 -0.04
CA HIS A 38 -6.73 -10.13 -0.75
C HIS A 38 -6.73 -8.75 -0.07
N GLY A 39 -7.89 -8.18 0.22
CA GLY A 39 -7.99 -6.89 0.89
C GLY A 39 -7.33 -6.87 2.27
N ILE A 40 -7.51 -7.94 3.05
CA ILE A 40 -6.90 -8.12 4.37
C ILE A 40 -5.36 -8.16 4.24
N ASN A 41 -4.86 -8.92 3.28
CA ASN A 41 -3.43 -9.06 3.03
C ASN A 41 -2.78 -7.74 2.60
N MET A 42 -3.45 -6.97 1.72
CA MET A 42 -2.96 -5.68 1.28
C MET A 42 -2.95 -4.63 2.41
N ASP A 43 -4.03 -4.54 3.20
CA ASP A 43 -4.09 -3.65 4.38
C ASP A 43 -2.99 -4.00 5.41
N ARG A 44 -2.82 -5.29 5.72
CA ARG A 44 -1.77 -5.76 6.64
C ARG A 44 -0.37 -5.45 6.12
N GLY A 45 -0.10 -5.74 4.84
CA GLY A 45 1.19 -5.52 4.22
C GLY A 45 1.56 -4.03 4.17
N PHE A 46 0.63 -3.18 3.75
CA PHE A 46 0.89 -1.74 3.64
C PHE A 46 0.99 -1.05 5.00
N LYS A 47 0.31 -1.53 6.05
CA LYS A 47 0.60 -1.08 7.42
C LYS A 47 2.05 -1.34 7.82
N ALA A 48 2.58 -2.53 7.55
CA ALA A 48 3.98 -2.85 7.81
C ALA A 48 4.95 -2.02 6.95
N VAL A 49 4.56 -1.64 5.73
CA VAL A 49 5.32 -0.70 4.89
C VAL A 49 5.34 0.69 5.55
N LEU A 50 4.19 1.22 5.97
CA LEU A 50 4.10 2.54 6.61
C LEU A 50 4.92 2.63 7.90
N GLU A 51 4.99 1.54 8.68
CA GLU A 51 5.86 1.48 9.87
C GLU A 51 7.34 1.63 9.53
N LYS A 52 7.79 1.09 8.40
CA LYS A 52 9.20 1.11 7.97
C LYS A 52 9.57 2.32 7.13
N LEU A 53 8.60 2.92 6.45
CA LEU A 53 8.80 3.99 5.48
C LEU A 53 9.62 5.19 6.03
N PRO A 54 9.40 5.68 7.27
CA PRO A 54 10.19 6.79 7.80
C PRO A 54 11.70 6.51 7.86
N ALA A 55 12.10 5.26 8.10
CA ALA A 55 13.50 4.88 8.20
C ALA A 55 14.22 4.90 6.85
N VAL A 56 13.47 4.83 5.74
CA VAL A 56 14.02 4.74 4.37
C VAL A 56 13.60 5.92 3.49
N ALA A 57 12.82 6.88 4.00
CA ALA A 57 12.22 7.97 3.23
C ALA A 57 13.24 8.93 2.57
N ALA A 58 14.47 8.98 3.09
CA ALA A 58 15.56 9.80 2.53
C ALA A 58 16.55 8.97 1.68
N MET A 59 16.31 7.67 1.51
CA MET A 59 17.17 6.81 0.70
C MET A 59 16.85 6.99 -0.79
N ASP A 60 17.81 6.65 -1.62
CA ASP A 60 17.66 6.68 -3.08
C ASP A 60 16.66 5.62 -3.56
N ILE A 61 15.91 5.95 -4.62
CA ILE A 61 14.86 5.08 -5.18
C ILE A 61 15.37 4.12 -6.26
N GLY A 62 16.64 4.23 -6.67
CA GLY A 62 17.28 3.44 -7.73
C GLY A 62 17.73 4.26 -8.94
#